data_AF-A0A2D8A707-F1
#
_entry.id   AF-A0A2D8A707-F1
#
_cell.length_a   1.000
_cell.length_b   1.000
_cell.length_c   1.000
_cell.angle_alpha   90.00
_cell.angle_beta   90.00
_cell.angle_gamma   90.00
#
_symmetry.space_group_name_H-M   'P 1'
#
loop_
_entity.id
_entity.type
_entity.pdbx_description
1 polymer ?
#
loop_
_entity_poly.entity_id
_entity_poly.type
_entity_poly.pdbx_seq_one_letter_code
_entity_poly.pdbx_strand_id
1 'polypeptide(L)'
;MKKKPLLSINHRQSVQSGSSVIEAMVSLLLASMLIVGAMYMSSKSLVTQRNMRMQEIVIDQLRSALVSNQYAGADLCSSTPQVTLPDGDKLEVTVNGCGVQSVVSVNGINVTDVPAPLSLTVEADKLGGLVRVGTSWASL
;
A
#
# COMPACT_ATOMS: atom_id res chain seq x y z
N MET A 1 56.24 -30.14 37.09
CA MET A 1 54.82 -29.84 36.80
C MET A 1 54.61 -28.32 36.91
N LYS A 2 53.98 -27.73 35.91
CA LYS A 2 54.03 -26.29 35.57
C LYS A 2 52.93 -25.52 36.33
N LYS A 3 53.30 -24.54 37.18
CA LYS A 3 52.35 -23.65 37.86
C LYS A 3 51.68 -22.72 36.83
N LYS A 4 50.36 -22.71 36.78
CA LYS A 4 49.57 -21.73 36.00
C LYS A 4 49.42 -20.44 36.83
N PRO A 5 49.79 -19.26 36.33
CA PRO A 5 49.47 -18.01 37.02
C PRO A 5 47.98 -17.69 36.84
N LEU A 6 47.30 -17.41 37.95
CA LEU A 6 45.95 -16.88 37.96
C LEU A 6 45.97 -15.48 37.35
N LEU A 7 45.24 -15.30 36.26
CA LEU A 7 45.03 -14.00 35.61
C LEU A 7 44.30 -13.06 36.60
N SER A 8 45.01 -12.01 37.00
CA SER A 8 44.49 -10.91 37.79
C SER A 8 43.36 -10.20 37.04
N ILE A 9 42.20 -10.12 37.69
CA ILE A 9 41.04 -9.35 37.27
C ILE A 9 41.39 -7.87 37.43
N ASN A 10 41.34 -7.10 36.34
CA ASN A 10 41.41 -5.65 36.40
C ASN A 10 40.10 -5.06 35.89
N HIS A 11 39.04 -5.20 36.70
CA HIS A 11 37.81 -4.44 36.48
C HIS A 11 38.06 -3.02 37.02
N ARG A 12 38.47 -2.12 36.14
CA ARG A 12 38.52 -0.68 36.45
C ARG A 12 37.11 -0.18 36.75
N GLN A 13 36.72 -0.21 38.01
CA GLN A 13 35.68 0.65 38.54
C GLN A 13 36.29 2.05 38.70
N SER A 14 36.14 2.89 37.69
CA SER A 14 36.28 4.34 37.79
C SER A 14 35.26 4.92 36.81
N VAL A 15 34.25 5.69 37.21
CA VAL A 15 34.33 6.80 38.16
C VAL A 15 33.00 6.90 38.90
N GLN A 16 33.02 6.79 40.24
CA GLN A 16 31.87 7.12 41.07
C GLN A 16 31.87 8.63 41.29
N SER A 17 31.44 9.37 40.27
CA SER A 17 31.21 10.81 40.34
C SER A 17 29.73 11.06 40.55
N GLY A 18 29.38 12.00 41.43
CA GLY A 18 27.98 12.46 41.63
C GLY A 18 27.29 13.03 40.38
N SER A 19 27.96 13.07 39.22
CA SER A 19 27.38 13.38 37.91
C SER A 19 26.49 12.28 37.33
N SER A 20 26.56 11.04 37.85
CA SER A 20 25.77 9.91 37.35
C SER A 20 24.26 10.16 37.41
N VAL A 21 23.77 10.93 38.40
CA VAL A 21 22.35 11.23 38.55
C VAL A 21 21.85 12.18 37.47
N ILE A 22 22.65 13.19 37.10
CA ILE A 22 22.29 14.17 36.07
C ILE A 22 22.33 13.50 34.69
N GLU A 23 23.33 12.66 34.44
CA GLU A 23 23.42 11.87 33.21
C GLU A 23 22.28 10.86 33.07
N ALA A 24 21.86 10.23 34.18
CA ALA A 24 20.68 9.38 34.23
C ALA A 24 19.38 10.15 33.94
N MET A 25 19.24 11.38 34.45
CA MET A 25 18.07 12.23 34.17
C MET A 25 17.99 12.64 32.69
N VAL A 26 19.13 13.02 32.10
CA VAL A 26 19.20 13.40 30.68
C VAL A 26 18.93 12.19 29.78
N SER A 27 19.54 11.04 30.06
CA SER A 27 19.31 9.81 29.29
C SER A 27 17.86 9.31 29.40
N LEU A 28 17.25 9.37 30.59
CA LEU A 28 15.84 9.02 30.78
C LEU A 28 14.91 9.96 30.00
N LEU A 29 15.23 11.26 29.97
CA LEU A 29 14.47 12.25 29.22
C LEU A 29 14.55 11.98 27.72
N LEU A 30 15.75 11.73 27.19
CA LEU A 30 15.95 11.37 25.78
C LEU A 30 15.26 10.05 25.42
N ALA A 31 15.35 9.03 26.29
CA ALA A 31 14.67 7.76 26.09
C ALA A 31 13.14 7.93 26.03
N SER A 32 12.56 8.78 26.89
CA SER A 32 11.13 9.07 26.86
C SER A 32 10.67 9.72 25.54
N MET A 33 11.47 10.65 25.00
CA MET A 33 11.18 11.29 23.70
C MET A 33 11.25 10.30 22.55
N LEU A 34 12.23 9.39 22.56
CA LEU A 34 12.37 8.35 21.55
C LEU A 34 11.21 7.34 21.58
N ILE A 35 10.77 6.94 22.78
CA ILE A 35 9.64 6.00 22.93
C ILE A 35 8.34 6.62 22.39
N VAL A 36 8.05 7.88 22.74
CA VAL A 36 6.86 8.58 22.23
C VAL A 36 6.93 8.75 20.71
N GLY A 37 8.10 9.10 20.17
CA GLY A 37 8.31 9.19 18.72
C GLY A 37 8.08 7.87 18.00
N ALA A 38 8.59 6.76 18.54
CA ALA A 38 8.40 5.42 17.97
C ALA A 38 6.94 4.96 18.02
N MET A 39 6.24 5.25 19.12
CA MET A 39 4.80 4.96 19.25
C MET A 39 3.99 5.72 18.19
N TYR A 40 4.27 7.01 18.01
CA TYR A 40 3.56 7.85 17.03
C TYR A 40 3.71 7.32 15.59
N MET A 41 4.92 6.94 15.18
CA MET A 41 5.17 6.36 13.86
C MET A 41 4.48 4.99 13.68
N SER A 42 4.49 4.15 14.72
CA SER A 42 3.84 2.84 14.69
C SER A 42 2.33 2.95 14.49
N SER A 43 1.68 3.92 15.14
CA SER A 43 0.25 4.18 14.96
C SER A 43 -0.11 4.52 13.51
N LYS A 44 0.70 5.33 12.82
CA LYS A 44 0.47 5.68 11.41
C LYS A 44 0.77 4.53 10.44
N SER A 45 1.76 3.68 10.77
CA SER A 45 2.10 2.52 9.94
C SER A 45 0.95 1.52 9.86
N LEU A 46 0.23 1.26 10.97
CA LEU A 46 -0.93 0.35 10.98
C LEU A 46 -2.07 0.82 10.07
N VAL A 47 -2.36 2.12 10.07
CA VAL A 47 -3.38 2.71 9.19
C VAL A 47 -2.95 2.60 7.72
N THR A 48 -1.67 2.87 7.44
CA THR A 48 -1.11 2.76 6.09
C THR A 48 -1.18 1.32 5.59
N GLN A 49 -0.83 0.34 6.42
CA GLN A 49 -0.93 -1.09 6.09
C GLN A 49 -2.38 -1.51 5.82
N ARG A 50 -3.35 -1.01 6.61
CA ARG A 50 -4.77 -1.26 6.37
C ARG A 50 -5.21 -0.72 5.01
N ASN A 51 -4.82 0.51 4.68
CA ASN A 51 -5.17 1.13 3.39
C ASN A 51 -4.58 0.36 2.21
N MET A 52 -3.31 -0.07 2.29
CA MET A 52 -2.67 -0.88 1.25
C MET A 52 -3.40 -2.22 1.03
N ARG A 53 -3.78 -2.91 2.11
CA ARG A 53 -4.56 -4.17 2.01
C ARG A 53 -5.95 -3.95 1.39
N MET A 54 -6.63 -2.85 1.73
CA MET A 54 -7.92 -2.52 1.12
C MET A 54 -7.79 -2.24 -0.38
N GLN A 55 -6.76 -1.51 -0.79
CA GLN A 55 -6.47 -1.27 -2.21
C GLN A 55 -6.23 -2.58 -2.97
N GLU A 56 -5.43 -3.49 -2.43
CA GLU A 56 -5.14 -4.79 -3.05
C GLU A 56 -6.42 -5.61 -3.28
N ILE A 57 -7.30 -5.67 -2.27
CA ILE A 57 -8.60 -6.35 -2.36
C ILE A 57 -9.50 -5.69 -3.43
N VAL A 58 -9.54 -4.36 -3.47
CA VAL A 58 -10.32 -3.62 -4.47
C VAL A 58 -9.78 -3.88 -5.88
N ILE A 59 -8.46 -3.89 -6.06
CA ILE A 59 -7.82 -4.20 -7.35
C ILE A 59 -8.15 -5.63 -7.79
N ASP A 60 -8.12 -6.60 -6.88
CA ASP A 60 -8.48 -7.98 -7.19
C ASP A 60 -9.96 -8.11 -7.56
N GLN A 61 -10.86 -7.41 -6.87
CA GLN A 61 -12.27 -7.34 -7.24
C GLN A 61 -12.49 -6.68 -8.60
N LEU A 62 -11.80 -5.58 -8.91
CA LEU A 62 -11.88 -4.90 -10.21
C LEU A 62 -11.29 -5.75 -11.34
N ARG A 63 -10.18 -6.44 -11.09
CA ARG A 63 -9.57 -7.38 -12.04
C ARG A 63 -10.47 -8.59 -12.26
N SER A 64 -11.08 -9.11 -11.20
CA SER A 64 -12.09 -10.16 -11.30
C SER A 64 -13.29 -9.68 -12.12
N ALA A 65 -13.79 -8.46 -11.89
CA ALA A 65 -14.88 -7.90 -12.69
C ALA A 65 -14.52 -7.80 -14.18
N LEU A 66 -13.29 -7.39 -14.50
CA LEU A 66 -12.76 -7.35 -15.87
C LEU A 66 -12.65 -8.74 -16.52
N VAL A 67 -12.09 -9.71 -15.80
CA VAL A 67 -11.75 -11.03 -16.36
C VAL A 67 -12.97 -11.96 -16.38
N SER A 68 -13.77 -11.93 -15.33
CA SER A 68 -14.84 -12.92 -15.09
C SER A 68 -16.22 -12.45 -15.53
N ASN A 69 -16.41 -11.20 -15.97
CA ASN A 69 -17.72 -10.66 -16.38
C ASN A 69 -18.83 -10.96 -15.33
N GLN A 70 -18.45 -11.00 -14.05
CA GLN A 70 -19.28 -11.55 -12.97
C GLN A 70 -20.38 -10.60 -12.51
N TYR A 71 -20.38 -9.36 -13.02
CA TYR A 71 -21.50 -8.44 -12.95
C TYR A 71 -22.37 -8.60 -14.20
N ALA A 72 -23.39 -9.46 -14.09
CA ALA A 72 -24.58 -9.51 -14.93
C ALA A 72 -24.40 -9.20 -16.44
N GLY A 73 -23.73 -10.10 -17.16
CA GLY A 73 -23.96 -10.30 -18.60
C GLY A 73 -23.21 -9.36 -19.52
N ALA A 74 -22.06 -9.82 -20.02
CA ALA A 74 -21.37 -9.43 -21.27
C ALA A 74 -21.09 -7.95 -21.56
N ASP A 75 -21.55 -7.00 -20.75
CA ASP A 75 -21.47 -5.58 -21.05
C ASP A 75 -21.26 -4.75 -19.78
N LEU A 76 -19.99 -4.61 -19.39
CA LEU A 76 -19.53 -3.72 -18.33
C LEU A 76 -19.88 -2.24 -18.61
N CYS A 77 -20.36 -1.93 -19.83
CA CYS A 77 -20.77 -0.60 -20.25
C CYS A 77 -22.26 -0.33 -20.08
N SER A 78 -23.09 -1.37 -19.92
CA SER A 78 -24.54 -1.22 -19.69
C SER A 78 -24.91 -1.33 -18.21
N SER A 79 -24.03 -1.91 -17.39
CA SER A 79 -24.19 -2.01 -15.94
C SER A 79 -23.15 -1.13 -15.22
N THR A 80 -23.53 -0.58 -14.07
CA THR A 80 -22.60 0.11 -13.16
C THR A 80 -22.10 -0.91 -12.12
N PRO A 81 -20.92 -1.54 -12.31
CA PRO A 81 -20.40 -2.48 -11.34
C PRO A 81 -20.16 -1.77 -10.00
N GLN A 82 -20.30 -2.51 -8.90
CA GLN A 82 -20.03 -2.02 -7.56
C GLN A 82 -18.92 -2.87 -6.94
N VAL A 83 -18.03 -2.25 -6.17
CA VAL A 83 -17.03 -2.96 -5.37
C VAL A 83 -17.43 -2.88 -3.92
N THR A 84 -17.33 -4.00 -3.19
CA THR A 84 -17.64 -4.03 -1.76
C THR A 84 -16.34 -4.00 -0.97
N LEU A 85 -16.20 -3.01 -0.09
CA LEU A 85 -15.07 -2.89 0.81
C LEU A 85 -15.19 -3.91 1.96
N PRO A 86 -14.06 -4.29 2.59
CA PRO A 86 -14.07 -5.19 3.74
C PRO A 86 -14.90 -4.69 4.93
N ASP A 87 -15.12 -3.37 5.00
CA ASP A 87 -15.93 -2.71 6.02
C ASP A 87 -17.45 -2.76 5.71
N GLY A 88 -17.86 -3.32 4.56
CA GLY A 88 -19.26 -3.45 4.12
C GLY A 88 -19.76 -2.33 3.20
N ASP A 89 -18.98 -1.26 3.03
CA ASP A 89 -19.32 -0.15 2.13
C ASP A 89 -19.30 -0.58 0.66
N LYS A 90 -20.25 -0.09 -0.13
CA LYS A 90 -20.29 -0.31 -1.57
C LYS A 90 -19.86 0.96 -2.30
N LEU A 91 -18.90 0.82 -3.20
CA LEU A 91 -18.39 1.90 -4.03
C LEU A 91 -18.79 1.66 -5.49
N GLU A 92 -19.34 2.70 -6.11
CA GLU A 92 -19.68 2.68 -7.52
C GLU A 92 -18.41 2.74 -8.37
N VAL A 93 -18.35 1.89 -9.40
CA VAL A 93 -17.23 1.82 -10.32
C VAL A 93 -17.60 2.54 -11.61
N THR A 94 -16.76 3.48 -12.02
CA THR A 94 -16.88 4.13 -13.32
C THR A 94 -16.16 3.30 -14.37
N VAL A 95 -16.86 2.95 -15.45
CA VAL A 95 -16.31 2.19 -16.59
C VAL A 95 -16.12 3.13 -17.78
N ASN A 96 -14.91 3.16 -18.32
CA ASN A 96 -14.53 3.97 -19.47
C ASN A 96 -14.05 3.07 -20.62
N GLY A 97 -14.12 3.58 -21.86
CA GLY A 97 -13.75 2.84 -23.08
C GLY A 97 -14.94 2.19 -23.80
N CYS A 98 -16.15 2.42 -23.32
CA CYS A 98 -17.40 1.90 -23.87
C CYS A 98 -17.74 2.51 -25.23
N GLY A 99 -17.92 1.67 -26.25
CA GLY A 99 -18.25 2.12 -27.61
C GLY A 99 -17.13 2.84 -28.36
N VAL A 100 -15.91 2.88 -27.79
CA VAL A 100 -14.73 3.47 -28.44
C VAL A 100 -14.12 2.42 -29.35
N GLN A 101 -14.00 2.75 -30.63
CA GLN A 101 -13.34 1.90 -31.62
C GLN A 101 -12.01 2.52 -32.00
N SER A 102 -10.97 1.69 -32.06
CA SER A 102 -9.62 2.09 -32.45
C SER A 102 -9.24 1.48 -33.78
N VAL A 103 -8.29 2.13 -34.46
CA VAL A 103 -7.68 1.61 -35.69
C VAL A 103 -6.32 1.05 -35.32
N VAL A 104 -6.14 -0.25 -35.51
CA VAL A 104 -4.86 -0.92 -35.23
C VAL A 104 -4.18 -1.25 -36.54
N SER A 105 -2.93 -0.82 -36.69
CA SER A 105 -2.10 -1.22 -37.84
C SER A 105 -1.37 -2.52 -37.53
N VAL A 106 -1.72 -3.59 -38.24
CA VAL A 106 -0.99 -4.86 -38.19
C VAL A 106 -0.29 -5.03 -39.53
N ASN A 107 1.03 -4.95 -39.51
CA ASN A 107 1.87 -5.12 -40.70
C ASN A 107 1.47 -4.18 -41.87
N GLY A 108 1.13 -2.92 -41.56
CA GLY A 108 0.75 -1.91 -42.55
C GLY A 108 -0.72 -1.97 -43.02
N ILE A 109 -1.50 -2.95 -42.54
CA ILE A 109 -2.94 -3.04 -42.79
C ILE A 109 -3.67 -2.43 -41.60
N ASN A 110 -4.49 -1.41 -41.87
CA ASN A 110 -5.34 -0.79 -40.86
C ASN A 110 -6.59 -1.64 -40.63
N VAL A 111 -6.70 -2.20 -39.43
CA VAL A 111 -7.92 -2.86 -38.96
C VAL A 111 -8.77 -1.81 -38.26
N THR A 112 -9.90 -1.45 -38.86
CA THR A 112 -10.92 -0.59 -38.26
C THR A 112 -11.85 -1.42 -37.37
N ASP A 113 -12.65 -0.75 -36.53
CA ASP A 113 -13.64 -1.40 -35.65
C ASP A 113 -13.04 -2.33 -34.58
N VAL A 114 -11.79 -2.05 -34.15
CA VAL A 114 -11.20 -2.78 -33.01
C VAL A 114 -11.74 -2.18 -31.72
N PRO A 115 -12.41 -2.96 -30.84
CA PRO A 115 -12.88 -2.45 -29.56
C PRO A 115 -11.72 -1.93 -28.72
N ALA A 116 -11.84 -0.70 -28.22
CA ALA A 116 -10.83 -0.14 -27.34
C ALA A 116 -10.81 -0.90 -25.99
N PRO A 117 -9.63 -1.03 -25.37
CA PRO A 117 -9.54 -1.67 -24.06
C PRO A 117 -10.28 -0.85 -22.99
N LEU A 118 -10.95 -1.54 -22.08
CA LEU A 118 -11.72 -0.93 -20.98
C LEU A 118 -10.80 -0.57 -19.79
N SER A 119 -11.19 0.45 -19.04
CA SER A 119 -10.60 0.74 -17.74
C SER A 119 -11.66 1.19 -16.74
N LEU A 120 -11.51 0.68 -15.53
CA LEU A 120 -12.41 0.89 -14.41
C LEU A 120 -11.74 1.76 -13.37
N THR A 121 -12.50 2.68 -12.82
CA THR A 121 -12.04 3.65 -11.85
C THR A 121 -12.96 3.69 -10.64
N VAL A 122 -12.39 3.76 -9.46
CA VAL A 122 -13.09 3.93 -8.18
C VAL A 122 -12.39 5.04 -7.41
N GLU A 123 -13.16 5.99 -6.87
CA GLU A 123 -12.64 7.07 -6.04
C GLU A 123 -13.19 6.94 -4.61
N ALA A 124 -12.29 6.88 -3.63
CA ALA A 124 -12.67 6.89 -2.22
C ALA A 124 -11.51 7.37 -1.33
N ASP A 125 -11.82 8.25 -0.37
CA ASP A 125 -10.83 8.72 0.62
C ASP A 125 -10.21 7.58 1.43
N LYS A 126 -11.00 6.55 1.74
CA LYS A 126 -10.54 5.34 2.45
C LYS A 126 -9.50 4.53 1.67
N LEU A 127 -9.50 4.66 0.34
CA LEU A 127 -8.52 4.04 -0.54
C LEU A 127 -7.31 4.94 -0.77
N GLY A 128 -7.25 6.12 -0.17
CA GLY A 128 -6.18 7.09 -0.41
C GLY A 128 -6.31 7.82 -1.76
N GLY A 129 -7.51 7.83 -2.36
CA GLY A 129 -7.82 8.55 -3.59
C GLY A 129 -8.36 7.65 -4.70
N LEU A 130 -7.98 7.97 -5.93
CA LEU A 130 -8.46 7.32 -7.15
C LEU A 130 -7.66 6.04 -7.43
N VAL A 131 -8.35 4.91 -7.49
CA VAL A 131 -7.82 3.60 -7.88
C VAL A 131 -8.34 3.27 -9.28
N ARG A 132 -7.42 2.96 -10.21
CA ARG A 132 -7.75 2.64 -11.59
C ARG A 132 -7.15 1.31 -12.00
N VAL A 133 -7.93 0.49 -12.70
CA VAL A 133 -7.52 -0.79 -13.28
C VAL A 133 -7.86 -0.80 -14.78
N GLY A 134 -7.00 -1.39 -15.60
CA GLY A 134 -7.09 -1.37 -17.06
C GLY A 134 -6.12 -0.38 -17.69
N THR A 135 -6.17 -0.24 -19.02
CA THR A 135 -5.24 0.60 -19.76
C THR A 135 -5.75 2.04 -19.88
N SER A 136 -4.85 3.02 -19.84
CA SER A 136 -5.20 4.41 -20.13
C SER A 136 -5.26 4.65 -21.64
N TRP A 137 -6.38 5.17 -22.14
CA TRP A 137 -6.57 5.56 -23.56
C TRP A 137 -5.68 6.74 -24.01
N ALA A 138 -4.79 7.23 -23.16
CA ALA A 138 -3.98 8.43 -23.41
C ALA A 138 -2.73 8.20 -24.27
N SER A 139 -2.49 6.98 -24.75
CA SER A 139 -1.33 6.70 -25.61
C SER A 139 -1.51 5.37 -26.35
N LEU A 140 -2.21 5.41 -27.49
CA LEU A 140 -2.08 4.47 -28.61
C LEU A 140 -2.65 5.15 -29.86
#